data_AF-A0AAJ6UX78-F1
#
_entry.id   AF-A0AAJ6UX78-F1
#
_cell.length_a   1.000
_cell.length_b   1.000
_cell.length_c   1.000
_cell.angle_alpha   90.00
_cell.angle_beta   90.00
_cell.angle_gamma   90.00
#
_symmetry.space_group_name_H-M   'P 1'
#
loop_
_entity.id
_entity.type
_entity.pdbx_description
1 polymer ?
#
loop_
_entity_poly.entity_id
_entity_poly.type
_entity_poly.pdbx_seq_one_letter_code
_entity_poly.pdbx_strand_id
1 'polypeptide(L)'
;MMFVIIVLLTLLSHVPALDVCPKCGNMEVPYPLSTSDNCGNPRYRIYCNSGALEFSSAQGFYYRILSINPSARKLVIRPPLIVKNTCCSSDLSLGGLSLNENSSFNISTHNTVMLFNCSDNILLSPLNCSSTSFCRQYEEVGEGSGCKGTLCCHFLKDTAMTSHRIRVRAGGCTAYTSVVDIKPDDPIDRWNYGIELQWLPPL
;
A
#
# COMPACT_ATOMS: atom_id res chain seq x y z
N MET A 1 -66.58 -25.54 9.22
CA MET A 1 -65.97 -24.21 9.39
C MET A 1 -65.26 -24.16 10.73
N MET A 2 -63.91 -24.19 10.77
CA MET A 2 -63.09 -23.47 11.75
C MET A 2 -61.62 -23.56 11.33
N PHE A 3 -60.89 -22.46 11.50
CA PHE A 3 -59.73 -22.06 10.71
C PHE A 3 -58.42 -22.75 11.10
N VAL A 4 -57.64 -23.17 10.10
CA VAL A 4 -56.24 -23.56 10.24
C VAL A 4 -55.39 -22.28 10.27
N ILE A 5 -54.81 -21.96 11.42
CA ILE A 5 -53.89 -20.83 11.58
C ILE A 5 -52.50 -21.30 11.14
N ILE A 6 -52.07 -20.87 9.95
CA ILE A 6 -50.71 -21.10 9.44
C ILE A 6 -49.82 -20.03 10.07
N VAL A 7 -49.03 -20.41 11.06
CA VAL A 7 -48.01 -19.53 11.66
C VAL A 7 -46.81 -19.47 10.71
N LEU A 8 -46.74 -18.39 9.94
CA LEU A 8 -45.60 -18.08 9.07
C LEU A 8 -44.44 -17.59 9.95
N LEU A 9 -43.54 -18.50 10.33
CA LEU A 9 -42.26 -18.19 10.97
C LEU A 9 -41.39 -17.41 9.96
N THR A 10 -41.44 -16.08 10.03
CA THR A 10 -40.47 -15.22 9.36
C THR A 10 -39.15 -15.34 10.11
N LEU A 11 -38.24 -16.16 9.59
CA LEU A 11 -36.82 -16.10 9.93
C LEU A 11 -36.32 -14.73 9.47
N LEU A 12 -36.39 -13.73 10.36
CA LEU A 12 -35.57 -12.54 10.26
C LEU A 12 -34.12 -13.00 10.36
N SER A 13 -33.48 -13.26 9.21
CA SER A 13 -32.04 -13.26 9.13
C SER A 13 -31.59 -11.86 9.49
N HIS A 14 -31.24 -11.65 10.77
CA HIS A 14 -30.38 -10.54 11.15
C HIS A 14 -29.08 -10.73 10.37
N VAL A 15 -28.97 -10.09 9.20
CA VAL A 15 -27.66 -9.76 8.67
C VAL A 15 -27.09 -8.80 9.70
N PRO A 16 -26.07 -9.16 10.49
CA PRO A 16 -25.44 -8.18 11.35
C PRO A 16 -25.00 -7.05 10.43
N ALA A 17 -25.58 -5.86 10.62
CA ALA A 17 -25.00 -4.66 10.07
C ALA A 17 -23.59 -4.64 10.65
N LEU A 18 -22.56 -4.85 9.81
CA LEU A 18 -21.20 -4.88 10.30
C LEU A 18 -20.88 -3.50 10.85
N ASP A 19 -20.76 -3.44 12.18
CA ASP A 19 -20.55 -2.20 12.90
C ASP A 19 -19.23 -1.54 12.49
N VAL A 20 -19.16 -0.22 12.64
CA VAL A 20 -17.92 0.53 12.45
C VAL A 20 -16.88 0.03 13.44
N CYS A 21 -15.67 -0.26 12.97
CA CYS A 21 -14.62 -0.73 13.85
C CYS A 21 -14.20 0.35 14.87
N PRO A 22 -13.83 -0.04 16.10
CA PRO A 22 -13.29 0.89 17.06
C PRO A 22 -11.99 1.52 16.54
N LYS A 23 -11.67 2.71 17.06
CA LYS A 23 -10.42 3.39 16.74
C LYS A 23 -9.21 2.52 17.09
N CYS A 24 -8.16 2.65 16.28
CA CYS A 24 -6.86 2.06 16.58
C CYS A 24 -5.88 3.19 16.97
N GLY A 25 -5.56 3.27 18.27
CA GLY A 25 -4.87 4.43 18.80
C GLY A 25 -5.68 5.70 18.55
N ASN A 26 -5.12 6.63 17.78
CA ASN A 26 -5.77 7.89 17.42
C ASN A 26 -6.45 7.87 16.03
N MET A 27 -6.36 6.78 15.28
CA MET A 27 -6.92 6.69 13.94
C MET A 27 -8.34 6.10 13.95
N GLU A 28 -9.26 6.78 13.27
CA GLU A 28 -10.58 6.23 12.94
C GLU A 28 -10.44 5.06 11.96
N VAL A 29 -11.35 4.09 12.09
CA VAL A 29 -11.46 2.95 11.16
C VAL A 29 -12.83 3.02 10.47
N PRO A 30 -12.96 3.79 9.38
CA PRO A 30 -14.23 3.94 8.68
C PRO A 30 -14.61 2.66 7.91
N TYR A 31 -15.91 2.37 7.84
CA TYR A 31 -16.43 1.34 6.95
C TYR A 31 -16.02 1.65 5.49
N PRO A 32 -15.57 0.65 4.69
CA PRO A 32 -15.63 -0.79 4.92
C PRO A 32 -14.42 -1.40 5.64
N LEU A 33 -13.42 -0.61 6.05
CA LEU A 33 -12.20 -1.15 6.65
C LEU A 33 -12.52 -1.97 7.91
N SER A 34 -11.86 -3.12 8.03
CA SER A 34 -12.11 -4.09 9.11
C SER A 34 -10.82 -4.36 9.88
N THR A 35 -10.86 -4.28 11.21
CA THR A 35 -9.75 -4.67 12.10
C THR A 35 -10.02 -5.97 12.86
N SER A 36 -11.26 -6.48 12.85
CA SER A 36 -11.67 -7.73 13.49
C SER A 36 -12.86 -8.34 12.75
N ASP A 37 -13.18 -9.61 13.04
CA ASP A 37 -14.27 -10.30 12.35
C ASP A 37 -15.67 -9.82 12.76
N ASN A 38 -15.73 -8.97 13.79
CA ASN A 38 -16.96 -8.44 14.37
C ASN A 38 -17.27 -7.00 13.92
N CYS A 39 -16.44 -6.39 13.07
CA CYS A 39 -16.63 -5.01 12.61
C CYS A 39 -16.06 -4.80 11.20
N GLY A 40 -16.61 -3.84 10.45
CA GLY A 40 -16.21 -3.55 9.07
C GLY A 40 -16.47 -4.72 8.12
N ASN A 41 -15.94 -4.68 6.90
CA ASN A 41 -16.06 -5.79 5.96
C ASN A 41 -14.75 -6.60 5.90
N PRO A 42 -14.76 -7.92 6.15
CA PRO A 42 -13.54 -8.75 6.16
C PRO A 42 -12.72 -8.73 4.85
N ARG A 43 -13.33 -8.36 3.72
CA ARG A 43 -12.60 -8.18 2.44
C ARG A 43 -11.66 -6.96 2.43
N TYR A 44 -11.86 -6.04 3.38
CA TYR A 44 -11.11 -4.79 3.55
C TYR A 44 -10.26 -4.83 4.82
N ARG A 45 -9.64 -5.99 5.08
CA ARG A 45 -8.88 -6.25 6.30
C ARG A 45 -7.65 -5.35 6.40
N ILE A 46 -7.56 -4.65 7.53
CA ILE A 46 -6.36 -4.00 8.05
C ILE A 46 -6.15 -4.50 9.49
N TYR A 47 -5.01 -4.19 10.09
CA TYR A 47 -4.64 -4.70 11.40
C TYR A 47 -4.38 -3.54 12.35
N CYS A 48 -4.85 -3.67 13.58
CA CYS A 48 -4.48 -2.76 14.66
C CYS A 48 -3.47 -3.48 15.56
N ASN A 49 -2.23 -3.01 15.56
CA ASN A 49 -1.16 -3.58 16.37
C ASN A 49 -0.60 -2.51 17.30
N SER A 50 -0.77 -2.71 18.62
CA SER A 50 -0.24 -1.80 19.65
C SER A 50 -0.58 -0.32 19.42
N GLY A 51 -1.80 -0.04 18.93
CA GLY A 51 -2.28 1.32 18.66
C GLY A 51 -1.83 1.91 17.31
N ALA A 52 -1.16 1.14 16.45
CA ALA A 52 -0.84 1.51 15.08
C ALA A 52 -1.65 0.68 14.07
N LEU A 53 -2.20 1.34 13.06
CA LEU A 53 -2.83 0.64 11.94
C LEU A 53 -1.78 0.13 10.96
N GLU A 54 -1.98 -1.08 10.45
CA GLU A 54 -1.07 -1.78 9.56
C GLU A 54 -1.85 -2.46 8.42
N PHE A 55 -1.24 -2.48 7.23
CA PHE A 55 -1.72 -3.18 6.06
C PHE A 55 -0.82 -4.40 5.79
N SER A 56 -1.40 -5.59 5.66
CA SER A 56 -0.64 -6.80 5.36
C SER A 56 -0.49 -6.97 3.84
N SER A 57 0.77 -7.05 3.38
CA SER A 57 1.08 -7.56 2.05
C SER A 57 0.79 -9.06 1.97
N ALA A 58 0.52 -9.56 0.77
CA ALA A 58 0.29 -10.97 0.48
C ALA A 58 1.48 -11.85 0.87
N GLN A 59 2.68 -11.28 0.92
CA GLN A 59 3.91 -11.99 1.31
C GLN A 59 4.20 -11.91 2.82
N GLY A 60 3.32 -11.29 3.62
CA GLY A 60 3.40 -11.28 5.08
C GLY A 60 4.13 -10.08 5.71
N PHE A 61 4.52 -9.07 4.92
CA PHE A 61 5.04 -7.81 5.48
C PHE A 61 3.89 -6.89 5.92
N TYR A 62 4.02 -6.28 7.10
CA TYR A 62 3.06 -5.32 7.64
C TYR A 62 3.55 -3.89 7.42
N TYR A 63 2.84 -3.12 6.60
CA TYR A 63 3.14 -1.72 6.34
C TYR A 63 2.27 -0.83 7.23
N ARG A 64 2.89 0.05 8.01
CA ARG A 64 2.16 1.02 8.83
C ARG A 64 1.29 1.92 7.95
N ILE A 65 0.01 2.04 8.28
CA ILE A 65 -0.90 3.01 7.68
C ILE A 65 -0.59 4.39 8.28
N LEU A 66 -0.39 5.37 7.41
CA LEU A 66 -0.08 6.76 7.74
C LEU A 66 -1.36 7.61 7.77
N SER A 67 -2.27 7.38 6.83
CA SER A 67 -3.51 8.13 6.71
C SER A 67 -4.59 7.32 5.99
N ILE A 68 -5.85 7.68 6.25
CA ILE A 68 -7.04 7.10 5.63
C ILE A 68 -7.95 8.24 5.16
N ASN A 69 -8.34 8.21 3.89
CA ASN A 69 -9.33 9.09 3.31
C ASN A 69 -10.54 8.26 2.83
N PRO A 70 -11.60 8.15 3.67
CA PRO A 70 -12.75 7.31 3.33
C PRO A 70 -13.53 7.85 2.12
N SER A 71 -13.65 9.18 1.98
CA SER A 71 -14.38 9.81 0.87
C SER A 71 -13.74 9.49 -0.49
N ALA A 72 -12.41 9.46 -0.53
CA ALA A 72 -11.67 9.08 -1.74
C ALA A 72 -11.42 7.57 -1.87
N ARG A 73 -11.81 6.77 -0.87
CA ARG A 73 -11.50 5.34 -0.75
C ARG A 73 -10.02 5.03 -0.89
N LYS A 74 -9.20 5.81 -0.20
CA LYS A 74 -7.73 5.74 -0.26
C LYS A 74 -7.13 5.65 1.13
N LEU A 75 -6.03 4.93 1.24
CA LEU A 75 -5.16 4.93 2.41
C LEU A 75 -3.72 5.03 1.95
N VAL A 76 -2.87 5.61 2.79
CA VAL A 76 -1.43 5.71 2.51
C VAL A 76 -0.70 4.84 3.50
N ILE A 77 0.11 3.91 3.01
CA ILE A 77 1.01 3.09 3.83
C ILE A 77 2.43 3.65 3.75
N ARG A 78 3.21 3.46 4.82
CA ARG A 78 4.61 3.83 4.85
C ARG A 78 5.41 2.89 3.92
N PRO A 79 6.30 3.39 3.05
CA PRO A 79 7.24 2.55 2.33
C PRO A 79 8.15 1.75 3.29
N PRO A 80 8.74 0.63 2.84
CA PRO A 80 9.70 -0.10 3.66
C PRO A 80 10.92 0.76 3.92
N LEU A 81 11.58 0.55 5.06
CA LEU A 81 12.82 1.27 5.36
C LEU A 81 13.95 0.72 4.49
N ILE A 82 14.82 1.59 3.99
CA ILE A 82 16.08 1.17 3.39
C ILE A 82 17.09 0.99 4.51
N VAL A 83 17.56 -0.24 4.68
CA VAL A 83 18.51 -0.59 5.73
C VAL A 83 19.81 0.19 5.53
N LYS A 84 20.24 0.87 6.60
CA LYS A 84 21.39 1.77 6.59
C LYS A 84 22.62 1.06 6.05
N ASN A 85 23.30 1.69 5.09
CA ASN A 85 24.53 1.23 4.44
C ASN A 85 24.44 -0.10 3.66
N THR A 86 23.24 -0.59 3.32
CA THR A 86 23.11 -1.81 2.49
C THR A 86 22.40 -1.59 1.16
N CYS A 87 21.64 -0.49 1.03
CA CYS A 87 20.72 -0.26 -0.08
C CYS A 87 19.75 -1.44 -0.31
N CYS A 88 19.27 -2.03 0.78
CA CYS A 88 18.25 -3.08 0.76
C CYS A 88 17.02 -2.61 1.51
N SER A 89 15.83 -2.77 0.93
CA SER A 89 14.59 -2.49 1.65
C SER A 89 14.31 -3.58 2.69
N SER A 90 13.65 -3.21 3.79
CA SER A 90 13.33 -4.13 4.89
C SER A 90 12.42 -5.29 4.50
N ASP A 91 11.73 -5.17 3.37
CA ASP A 91 10.84 -6.18 2.79
C ASP A 91 11.46 -6.95 1.60
N LEU A 92 12.76 -6.78 1.34
CA LEU A 92 13.46 -7.40 0.22
C LEU A 92 13.34 -8.94 0.23
N SER A 93 13.45 -9.56 1.39
CA SER A 93 13.31 -11.02 1.54
C SER A 93 11.91 -11.54 1.18
N LEU A 94 10.91 -10.65 1.17
CA LEU A 94 9.52 -10.93 0.83
C LEU A 94 9.14 -10.44 -0.58
N GLY A 95 10.10 -9.87 -1.32
CA GLY A 95 9.92 -9.47 -2.71
C GLY A 95 9.25 -8.11 -2.93
N GLY A 96 9.07 -7.32 -1.87
CA GLY A 96 8.38 -6.02 -1.89
C GLY A 96 6.87 -6.09 -1.62
N LEU A 97 6.19 -4.97 -1.84
CA LEU A 97 4.74 -4.88 -1.68
C LEU A 97 4.04 -5.76 -2.73
N SER A 98 3.18 -6.68 -2.26
CA SER A 98 2.32 -7.49 -3.10
C SER A 98 0.91 -7.50 -2.53
N LEU A 99 -0.08 -7.31 -3.39
CA LEU A 99 -1.50 -7.46 -3.12
C LEU A 99 -1.98 -8.77 -3.74
N ASN A 100 -2.98 -9.41 -3.13
CA ASN A 100 -3.66 -10.54 -3.76
C ASN A 100 -4.41 -10.04 -5.01
N GLU A 101 -4.43 -10.82 -6.09
CA GLU A 101 -5.12 -10.41 -7.34
C GLU A 101 -6.64 -10.25 -7.15
N ASN A 102 -7.23 -10.96 -6.19
CA ASN A 102 -8.64 -10.83 -5.81
C ASN A 102 -8.88 -9.82 -4.68
N SER A 103 -7.87 -9.03 -4.32
CA SER A 103 -7.98 -8.02 -3.26
C SER A 103 -8.94 -6.92 -3.65
N SER A 104 -9.67 -6.37 -2.67
CA SER A 104 -10.44 -5.14 -2.87
C SER A 104 -9.56 -3.89 -2.97
N PHE A 105 -8.25 -4.01 -2.71
CA PHE A 105 -7.25 -2.95 -2.81
C PHE A 105 -6.42 -3.04 -4.08
N ASN A 106 -6.06 -1.88 -4.61
CA ASN A 106 -5.08 -1.69 -5.68
C ASN A 106 -4.09 -0.58 -5.29
N ILE A 107 -2.88 -0.65 -5.81
CA ILE A 107 -1.92 0.45 -5.75
C ILE A 107 -2.39 1.53 -6.73
N SER A 108 -2.62 2.75 -6.24
CA SER A 108 -3.17 3.84 -7.06
C SER A 108 -2.16 4.34 -8.09
N THR A 109 -2.64 5.07 -9.09
CA THR A 109 -1.79 5.67 -10.13
C THR A 109 -1.08 6.95 -9.69
N HIS A 110 -1.23 7.35 -8.43
CA HIS A 110 -0.66 8.57 -7.86
C HIS A 110 0.72 8.33 -7.23
N ASN A 111 1.21 7.09 -7.31
CA ASN A 111 2.46 6.67 -6.72
C ASN A 111 3.61 6.84 -7.69
N THR A 112 4.63 7.60 -7.31
CA THR A 112 5.93 7.58 -7.98
C THR A 112 6.88 6.69 -7.19
N VAL A 113 7.24 5.56 -7.78
CA VAL A 113 8.11 4.56 -7.17
C VAL A 113 9.53 4.76 -7.65
N MET A 114 10.47 4.79 -6.71
CA MET A 114 11.90 4.86 -6.97
C MET A 114 12.53 3.52 -6.59
N LEU A 115 13.27 2.93 -7.51
CA LEU A 115 13.98 1.66 -7.36
C LEU A 115 15.49 1.92 -7.27
N PHE A 116 16.18 1.19 -6.41
CA PHE A 116 17.61 1.38 -6.14
C PHE A 116 18.39 0.07 -6.19
N ASN A 117 19.70 0.21 -6.42
CA ASN A 117 20.65 -0.89 -6.55
C ASN A 117 20.14 -1.97 -7.52
N CYS A 118 19.79 -1.50 -8.71
CA CYS A 118 19.26 -2.32 -9.79
C CYS A 118 20.37 -2.98 -10.61
N SER A 119 20.09 -4.17 -11.14
CA SER A 119 20.87 -4.76 -12.22
C SER A 119 20.55 -4.11 -13.57
N ASP A 120 21.48 -4.20 -14.52
CA ASP A 120 21.34 -3.60 -15.86
C ASP A 120 20.12 -4.11 -16.64
N ASN A 121 19.57 -5.28 -16.27
CA ASN A 121 18.34 -5.81 -16.85
C ASN A 121 17.14 -4.85 -16.67
N ILE A 122 17.18 -3.96 -15.67
CA ILE A 122 16.13 -2.97 -15.46
C ILE A 122 16.02 -1.97 -16.62
N LEU A 123 17.12 -1.75 -17.36
CA LEU A 123 17.19 -0.82 -18.50
C LEU A 123 16.36 -1.29 -19.70
N LEU A 124 15.93 -2.56 -19.71
CA LEU A 124 14.99 -3.10 -20.69
C LEU A 124 13.54 -2.68 -20.41
N SER A 125 13.27 -2.11 -19.25
CA SER A 125 11.95 -1.60 -18.87
C SER A 125 11.85 -0.09 -19.18
N PRO A 126 10.65 0.43 -19.49
CA PRO A 126 10.45 1.85 -19.81
C PRO A 126 10.46 2.74 -18.56
N LEU A 127 11.54 2.67 -17.76
CA LEU A 127 11.71 3.46 -16.54
C LEU A 127 12.63 4.65 -16.78
N ASN A 128 12.50 5.69 -15.96
CA ASN A 128 13.39 6.83 -16.01
C ASN A 128 14.57 6.64 -15.04
N CYS A 129 15.71 6.28 -15.61
CA CYS A 129 17.00 6.09 -14.92
C CYS A 129 18.01 7.23 -15.18
N SER A 130 17.53 8.40 -15.64
CA SER A 130 18.42 9.53 -15.97
C SER A 130 19.14 10.08 -14.73
N SER A 131 20.18 10.87 -14.94
CA SER A 131 20.86 11.60 -13.86
C SER A 131 19.98 12.65 -13.16
N THR A 132 18.85 13.05 -13.77
CA THR A 132 17.88 14.01 -13.23
C THR A 132 16.63 13.35 -12.63
N SER A 133 16.62 12.02 -12.57
CA SER A 133 15.50 11.25 -12.02
C SER A 133 15.24 11.52 -10.53
N PHE A 134 14.01 11.29 -10.07
CA PHE A 134 13.67 11.46 -8.65
C PHE A 134 14.49 10.53 -7.74
N CYS A 135 14.88 9.34 -8.21
CA CYS A 135 15.72 8.46 -7.41
C CYS A 135 17.11 9.09 -7.14
N ARG A 136 17.68 9.85 -8.09
CA ARG A 136 18.95 10.57 -7.88
C ARG A 136 18.82 11.70 -6.88
N GLN A 137 17.68 12.39 -6.86
CA GLN A 137 17.41 13.40 -5.82
C GLN A 137 17.27 12.75 -4.44
N TYR A 138 16.61 11.59 -4.36
CA TYR A 138 16.47 10.85 -3.10
C TYR A 138 17.80 10.32 -2.54
N GLU A 139 18.77 9.98 -3.40
CA GLU A 139 20.11 9.55 -2.96
C GLU A 139 20.87 10.63 -2.16
N GLU A 140 20.49 11.90 -2.29
CA GLU A 140 21.12 13.00 -1.56
C GLU A 140 20.50 13.23 -0.17
N VAL A 141 19.43 12.51 0.20
CA VAL A 141 18.73 12.70 1.48
C VAL A 141 18.36 11.40 2.18
N GLY A 142 18.15 11.47 3.50
CA GLY A 142 17.53 10.41 4.28
C GLY A 142 18.22 9.05 4.15
N GLU A 143 17.43 8.00 3.93
CA GLU A 143 17.92 6.61 3.80
C GLU A 143 18.50 6.33 2.41
N GLY A 144 18.21 7.20 1.42
CA GLY A 144 18.69 7.07 0.05
C GLY A 144 20.20 7.20 -0.11
N SER A 145 20.87 7.87 0.83
CA SER A 145 22.34 8.03 0.80
C SER A 145 23.09 6.71 0.79
N GLY A 146 22.49 5.64 1.34
CA GLY A 146 23.06 4.29 1.30
C GLY A 146 23.07 3.65 -0.09
N CYS A 147 22.36 4.23 -1.07
CA CYS A 147 22.22 3.74 -2.44
C CYS A 147 23.03 4.53 -3.47
N LYS A 148 23.72 5.60 -3.04
CA LYS A 148 24.44 6.51 -3.93
C LYS A 148 25.46 5.78 -4.79
N GLY A 149 25.49 6.11 -6.08
CA GLY A 149 26.40 5.52 -7.05
C GLY A 149 25.96 4.17 -7.62
N THR A 150 24.83 3.62 -7.18
CA THR A 150 24.23 2.42 -7.79
C THR A 150 23.28 2.79 -8.93
N LEU A 151 22.87 1.83 -9.76
CA LEU A 151 21.83 2.07 -10.75
C LEU A 151 20.48 2.26 -10.04
N CYS A 152 19.83 3.40 -10.28
CA CYS A 152 18.50 3.71 -9.79
C CYS A 152 17.61 4.16 -10.95
N CYS A 153 16.31 3.91 -10.79
CA CYS A 153 15.28 4.35 -11.74
C CYS A 153 14.04 4.77 -10.97
N HIS A 154 13.17 5.56 -11.60
CA HIS A 154 11.81 5.77 -11.09
C HIS A 154 10.78 5.57 -12.19
N PHE A 155 9.54 5.36 -11.76
CA PHE A 155 8.39 5.32 -12.62
C PHE A 155 7.17 5.88 -11.91
N LEU A 156 6.28 6.49 -12.68
CA LEU A 156 4.93 6.77 -12.23
C LEU A 156 4.12 5.48 -12.35
N LYS A 157 3.41 5.13 -11.30
CA LYS A 157 2.49 4.00 -11.34
C LYS A 157 1.36 4.34 -12.32
N ASP A 158 1.37 3.75 -13.49
CA ASP A 158 0.29 3.88 -14.46
C ASP A 158 -0.51 2.58 -14.58
N THR A 159 -1.47 2.56 -15.50
CA THR A 159 -2.32 1.40 -15.81
C THR A 159 -1.58 0.29 -16.55
N ALA A 160 -0.44 0.57 -17.19
CA ALA A 160 0.38 -0.43 -17.88
C ALA A 160 1.24 -1.23 -16.90
N MET A 161 1.57 -0.66 -15.74
CA MET A 161 2.26 -1.36 -14.67
C MET A 161 1.29 -2.17 -13.80
N THR A 162 1.74 -3.29 -13.24
CA THR A 162 0.88 -4.15 -12.41
C THR A 162 0.34 -3.40 -11.18
N SER A 163 -0.98 -3.18 -11.09
CA SER A 163 -1.62 -2.46 -9.97
C SER A 163 -1.51 -3.15 -8.60
N HIS A 164 -0.96 -4.37 -8.56
CA HIS A 164 -0.94 -5.21 -7.37
C HIS A 164 0.45 -5.40 -6.76
N ARG A 165 1.52 -4.84 -7.34
CA ARG A 165 2.87 -5.14 -6.85
C ARG A 165 3.90 -4.06 -7.13
N ILE A 166 4.77 -3.83 -6.15
CA ILE A 166 6.06 -3.15 -6.29
C ILE A 166 7.12 -4.18 -5.99
N ARG A 167 7.93 -4.52 -6.99
CA ARG A 167 8.82 -5.68 -6.93
C ARG A 167 10.24 -5.27 -6.60
N VAL A 168 10.81 -5.90 -5.59
CA VAL A 168 12.26 -5.95 -5.34
C VAL A 168 12.72 -7.40 -5.25
N ARG A 169 13.98 -7.66 -5.60
CA ARG A 169 14.62 -8.99 -5.48
C ARG A 169 16.12 -8.88 -5.70
N ALA A 170 16.88 -9.81 -5.15
CA ALA A 170 18.27 -10.02 -5.56
C ALA A 170 18.34 -10.29 -7.08
N GLY A 171 19.29 -9.65 -7.77
CA GLY A 171 19.43 -9.71 -9.24
C GLY A 171 18.44 -8.81 -10.02
N GLY A 172 17.50 -8.15 -9.34
CA GLY A 172 16.70 -7.04 -9.86
C GLY A 172 17.14 -5.73 -9.21
N CYS A 173 16.22 -5.02 -8.58
CA CYS A 173 16.51 -3.93 -7.65
C CYS A 173 16.32 -4.42 -6.21
N THR A 174 17.17 -4.00 -5.28
CA THR A 174 17.17 -4.50 -3.89
C THR A 174 16.47 -3.57 -2.90
N ALA A 175 16.17 -2.35 -3.29
CA ALA A 175 15.43 -1.40 -2.47
C ALA A 175 14.47 -0.58 -3.32
N TYR A 176 13.45 -0.04 -2.65
CA TYR A 176 12.56 0.94 -3.24
C TYR A 176 12.04 1.90 -2.18
N THR A 177 11.59 3.06 -2.63
CA THR A 177 10.73 3.97 -1.86
C THR A 177 9.65 4.54 -2.77
N SER A 178 8.69 5.28 -2.21
CA SER A 178 7.56 5.83 -2.96
C SER A 178 7.12 7.18 -2.40
N VAL A 179 6.66 8.03 -3.30
CA VAL A 179 6.07 9.34 -3.00
C VAL A 179 4.72 9.44 -3.69
N VAL A 180 3.73 10.00 -2.99
CA VAL A 180 2.38 10.20 -3.50
C VAL A 180 2.26 11.61 -4.09
N ASP A 181 1.65 11.73 -5.27
CA ASP A 181 1.30 12.99 -5.94
C ASP A 181 2.49 13.95 -6.19
N ILE A 182 3.70 13.41 -6.40
CA ILE A 182 4.89 14.20 -6.70
C ILE A 182 4.75 14.94 -8.04
N LYS A 183 5.19 16.20 -8.08
CA LYS A 183 5.30 16.99 -9.32
C LYS A 183 6.78 17.18 -9.70
N PRO A 184 7.09 17.42 -10.99
CA PRO A 184 8.46 17.58 -11.47
C PRO A 184 9.32 18.59 -10.71
N ASP A 185 8.72 19.70 -10.27
CA ASP A 185 9.42 20.81 -9.62
C ASP A 185 9.23 20.82 -8.09
N ASP A 186 8.64 19.77 -7.51
CA ASP A 186 8.44 19.71 -6.06
C ASP A 186 9.80 19.51 -5.35
N PRO A 187 10.18 20.41 -4.42
CA PRO A 187 11.42 20.25 -3.70
C PRO A 187 11.31 19.08 -2.71
N ILE A 188 12.44 18.40 -2.49
CA ILE A 188 12.48 17.10 -1.80
C ILE A 188 11.98 17.14 -0.35
N ASP A 189 12.12 18.28 0.32
CA ASP A 189 11.63 18.53 1.68
C ASP A 189 10.09 18.56 1.77
N ARG A 190 9.41 18.68 0.63
CA ARG A 190 7.94 18.68 0.53
C ARG A 190 7.37 17.37 0.02
N TRP A 191 8.19 16.38 -0.27
CA TRP A 191 7.71 15.11 -0.79
C TRP A 191 6.86 14.36 0.24
N ASN A 192 5.69 13.90 -0.20
CA ASN A 192 4.79 13.09 0.60
C ASN A 192 5.16 11.60 0.50
N TYR A 193 6.10 11.15 1.32
CA TYR A 193 6.55 9.76 1.33
C TYR A 193 5.43 8.81 1.75
N GLY A 194 5.09 7.87 0.87
CA GLY A 194 3.91 7.03 1.01
C GLY A 194 3.70 6.11 -0.18
N ILE A 195 2.97 5.02 0.05
CA ILE A 195 2.35 4.23 -1.00
C ILE A 195 0.84 4.35 -0.82
N GLU A 196 0.18 5.02 -1.76
CA GLU A 196 -1.27 5.15 -1.78
C GLU A 196 -1.92 3.88 -2.34
N LEU A 197 -2.74 3.24 -1.51
CA LEU A 197 -3.64 2.19 -1.91
C LEU A 197 -5.05 2.77 -2.05
N GLN A 198 -5.78 2.32 -3.07
CA GLN A 198 -7.19 2.62 -3.25
C GLN A 198 -8.01 1.34 -3.13
N TRP A 199 -9.24 1.43 -2.62
CA TRP A 199 -10.13 0.29 -2.56
C TRP A 199 -11.41 0.49 -3.36
N LEU A 200 -11.93 -0.62 -3.88
CA LEU A 200 -13.22 -0.68 -4.56
C LEU A 200 -14.36 -0.49 -3.54
N PRO A 201 -15.52 0.03 -3.94
CA PRO A 201 -16.67 0.07 -3.04
C PRO A 201 -17.12 -1.36 -2.69
N PRO A 202 -17.62 -1.60 -1.47
CA PRO A 202 -18.22 -2.89 -1.12
C PRO A 202 -19.43 -3.14 -2.03
N LEU A 203 -19.49 -4.35 -2.59
CA LEU A 203 -20.64 -4.87 -3.34
C LEU A 203 -21.82 -5.17 -2.41
#